data_AF-A0A367LUJ2-F1
#
_entry.id   AF-A0A367LUJ2-F1
#
_cell.length_a   1.000
_cell.length_b   1.000
_cell.length_c   1.000
_cell.angle_alpha   90.00
_cell.angle_beta   90.00
_cell.angle_gamma   90.00
#
_symmetry.space_group_name_H-M   'P 1'
#
loop_
_entity.id
_entity.type
_entity.pdbx_description
1 polymer ?
#
loop_
_entity_poly.entity_id
_entity_poly.type
_entity_poly.pdbx_seq_one_letter_code
_entity_poly.pdbx_strand_id
1 'polypeptide(L)'
;HGLIMLVRQHFPQMPIHLSVQANAVNWAAVQFWRQQGLTRVILSRELSLEEIEEIRQQVPDMELEVFVHGALCMAYSGRCLLSGYINRRDPNQGTC
;
A
#
# COMPACT_ATOMS: atom_id res chain seq x y z
N HIS A 1 -6.16 7.43 -11.59
CA HIS A 1 -5.42 8.64 -12.00
C HIS A 1 -6.12 9.96 -11.59
N GLY A 2 -7.43 10.13 -11.81
CA GLY A 2 -8.13 11.40 -11.49
C GLY A 2 -8.12 11.82 -10.01
N LEU A 3 -8.28 10.88 -9.07
CA LEU A 3 -8.33 11.20 -7.63
C LEU A 3 -7.04 11.85 -7.10
N ILE A 4 -5.88 11.35 -7.52
CA ILE A 4 -4.58 11.90 -7.12
C ILE A 4 -4.45 13.35 -7.60
N MET A 5 -4.84 13.63 -8.84
CA MET A 5 -4.84 15.00 -9.36
C MET A 5 -5.77 15.92 -8.57
N LEU A 6 -7.00 15.47 -8.28
CA LEU A 6 -7.97 16.26 -7.52
C LEU A 6 -7.48 16.57 -6.10
N VAL A 7 -6.91 15.58 -5.41
CA VAL A 7 -6.33 15.78 -4.08
C VAL A 7 -5.18 16.77 -4.12
N ARG A 8 -4.27 16.66 -5.10
CA ARG A 8 -3.16 17.62 -5.24
C ARG A 8 -3.63 19.04 -5.56
N GLN A 9 -4.73 19.19 -6.30
CA GLN A 9 -5.30 20.50 -6.62
C GLN A 9 -5.96 21.17 -5.41
N HIS A 10 -6.74 20.41 -4.63
CA HIS A 10 -7.55 20.98 -3.54
C HIS A 10 -6.84 20.94 -2.17
N PHE A 11 -5.90 20.02 -1.99
CA PHE A 11 -5.17 19.77 -0.75
C PHE A 11 -3.67 19.53 -1.03
N PRO A 12 -2.93 20.54 -1.52
CA PRO A 12 -1.56 20.37 -2.03
C PRO A 12 -0.54 19.92 -0.97
N GLN A 13 -0.83 20.13 0.32
CA GLN A 13 0.03 19.73 1.43
C GLN A 13 -0.30 18.33 1.98
N MET A 14 -1.38 17.70 1.51
CA MET A 14 -1.78 16.39 2.02
C MET A 14 -0.87 15.29 1.43
N PRO A 15 -0.15 14.51 2.25
CA PRO A 15 0.63 13.39 1.77
C PRO A 15 -0.29 12.33 1.14
N ILE A 16 0.15 11.75 0.03
CA ILE A 16 -0.62 10.73 -0.71
C ILE A 16 0.18 9.44 -0.69
N HIS A 17 -0.44 8.40 -0.14
CA HIS A 17 0.16 7.07 -0.02
C HIS A 17 -0.46 6.13 -1.05
N LEU A 18 0.37 5.31 -1.68
CA LEU A 18 -0.08 4.30 -2.62
C LEU A 18 -0.49 3.03 -1.88
N SER A 19 -1.75 2.62 -2.02
CA SER A 19 -2.25 1.34 -1.51
C SER A 19 -1.64 0.15 -2.25
N VAL A 20 -1.54 -1.00 -1.58
CA VAL A 20 -1.18 -2.30 -2.17
C VAL A 20 -1.99 -2.62 -3.41
N GLN A 21 -3.24 -2.14 -3.49
CA GLN A 21 -4.15 -2.34 -4.62
C GLN A 21 -3.63 -1.74 -5.93
N ALA A 22 -2.67 -0.81 -5.88
CA ALA A 22 -2.03 -0.26 -7.07
C ALA A 22 -0.94 -1.17 -7.65
N ASN A 23 -0.64 -2.30 -6.99
CA ASN A 23 0.29 -3.34 -7.45
C ASN A 23 1.68 -2.83 -7.88
N ALA A 24 2.31 -2.02 -7.01
CA ALA A 24 3.70 -1.61 -7.21
C ALA A 24 4.65 -2.78 -6.90
N VAL A 25 5.08 -3.49 -7.94
CA VAL A 25 5.87 -4.74 -7.86
C VAL A 25 7.31 -4.61 -8.36
N ASN A 26 7.76 -3.42 -8.75
CA ASN A 26 9.15 -3.19 -9.15
C ASN A 26 9.57 -1.75 -8.89
N TRP A 27 10.89 -1.50 -8.95
CA TRP A 27 11.44 -0.18 -8.67
C TRP A 27 10.96 0.89 -9.67
N ALA A 28 10.74 0.52 -10.93
CA ALA A 28 10.29 1.45 -11.96
C ALA A 28 8.88 1.98 -11.67
N ALA A 29 7.97 1.13 -11.20
CA ALA A 29 6.64 1.52 -10.76
C ALA A 29 6.72 2.45 -9.53
N VAL A 30 7.57 2.13 -8.56
CA VAL A 30 7.77 2.95 -7.36
C VAL A 30 8.33 4.33 -7.73
N GLN A 31 9.32 4.37 -8.63
CA GLN A 31 9.92 5.60 -9.15
C GLN A 31 8.90 6.46 -9.91
N PHE A 32 8.02 5.83 -10.71
CA PHE A 32 6.92 6.52 -11.37
C PHE A 32 6.00 7.20 -10.36
N TRP A 33 5.55 6.48 -9.33
CA TRP A 33 4.65 7.05 -8.31
C TRP A 33 5.32 8.15 -7.49
N ARG A 34 6.62 8.03 -7.22
CA ARG A 34 7.41 9.11 -6.62
C ARG A 34 7.36 10.37 -7.47
N GLN A 35 7.58 10.26 -8.79
CA GLN A 35 7.51 11.40 -9.71
C GLN A 35 6.11 12.01 -9.78
N GLN A 36 5.06 11.22 -9.53
CA GLN A 36 3.69 11.71 -9.40
C GLN A 36 3.42 12.43 -8.06
N GLY A 37 4.40 12.51 -7.17
CA GLY A 37 4.34 13.24 -5.90
C GLY A 37 3.76 12.42 -4.75
N LEU A 38 3.73 11.09 -4.85
CA LEU A 38 3.37 10.24 -3.72
C LEU A 38 4.55 10.16 -2.75
N THR A 39 4.22 10.10 -1.47
CA THR A 39 5.21 10.16 -0.38
C THR A 39 5.53 8.80 0.20
N ARG A 40 4.62 7.83 0.04
CA ARG A 40 4.78 6.45 0.50
C ARG A 40 4.18 5.46 -0.49
N VAL A 41 4.84 4.31 -0.65
CA VAL A 41 4.29 3.15 -1.36
C VAL A 41 4.19 1.96 -0.42
N ILE A 42 2.99 1.37 -0.34
CA ILE A 42 2.77 0.10 0.35
C ILE A 42 2.98 -1.03 -0.66
N LEU A 43 4.04 -1.80 -0.46
CA LEU A 43 4.50 -2.84 -1.39
C LEU A 43 3.59 -4.08 -1.35
N SER A 44 3.57 -4.83 -2.47
CA SER A 44 2.83 -6.09 -2.55
C SER A 44 3.39 -7.13 -1.58
N ARG A 45 2.49 -7.99 -1.07
CA ARG A 45 2.82 -9.11 -0.18
C ARG A 45 3.56 -10.26 -0.88
N GLU A 46 3.63 -10.19 -2.20
CA GLU A 46 4.23 -11.21 -3.06
C GLU A 46 5.70 -10.92 -3.36
N LEU A 47 6.23 -9.76 -2.95
CA LEU A 47 7.62 -9.38 -3.15
C LEU A 47 8.55 -10.11 -2.17
N SER A 48 9.65 -10.63 -2.71
CA SER A 48 10.77 -11.16 -1.95
C SER A 48 11.58 -10.04 -1.28
N LEU A 49 12.38 -10.40 -0.27
CA LEU A 49 13.27 -9.45 0.40
C LEU A 49 14.31 -8.84 -0.57
N GLU A 50 14.79 -9.62 -1.53
CA GLU A 50 15.73 -9.17 -2.56
C GLU A 50 15.11 -8.09 -3.46
N GLU A 51 13.87 -8.28 -3.91
CA GLU A 51 13.15 -7.28 -4.70
C GLU A 51 12.85 -6.01 -3.89
N ILE A 52 12.51 -6.15 -2.60
CA ILE A 52 12.31 -5.00 -1.71
C ILE A 52 13.62 -4.22 -1.54
N GLU A 53 14.74 -4.92 -1.39
CA GLU A 53 16.06 -4.31 -1.29
C GLU A 53 16.43 -3.57 -2.58
N GLU A 54 16.20 -4.18 -3.74
CA GLU A 54 16.40 -3.53 -5.05
C GLU A 54 15.58 -2.24 -5.17
N ILE A 55 14.29 -2.29 -4.83
CA ILE A 55 13.41 -1.11 -4.82
C ILE A 55 13.99 -0.02 -3.91
N ARG A 56 14.45 -0.38 -2.71
CA ARG A 56 15.02 0.55 -1.75
C ARG A 56 16.31 1.19 -2.26
N GLN A 57 17.17 0.43 -2.92
CA GLN A 57 18.43 0.92 -3.48
C GLN A 57 18.19 1.85 -4.68
N GLN A 58 17.24 1.53 -5.56
CA GLN A 58 16.92 2.32 -6.74
C GLN A 58 16.12 3.59 -6.42
N VAL A 59 15.28 3.56 -5.38
CA VAL A 59 14.41 4.69 -5.00
C VAL A 59 14.60 5.05 -3.51
N PRO A 60 15.78 5.56 -3.11
CA PRO A 60 16.15 5.73 -1.70
C PRO A 60 15.33 6.80 -0.97
N ASP A 61 14.73 7.77 -1.67
CA ASP A 61 13.93 8.83 -1.04
C ASP A 61 12.42 8.54 -1.03
N MET A 62 11.99 7.34 -1.45
CA MET A 62 10.61 6.89 -1.27
C MET A 62 10.47 6.16 0.07
N GLU A 63 9.40 6.45 0.81
CA GLU A 63 9.01 5.67 1.97
C GLU A 63 8.33 4.36 1.53
N LEU A 64 8.82 3.23 2.03
CA LEU A 64 8.31 1.90 1.71
C LEU A 64 7.65 1.28 2.95
N GLU A 65 6.44 0.76 2.79
CA GLU A 65 5.73 0.01 3.82
C GLU A 65 5.50 -1.42 3.32
N VAL A 66 5.83 -2.42 4.15
CA VAL A 66 5.81 -3.84 3.78
C VAL A 66 5.10 -4.65 4.86
N PHE A 67 4.30 -5.64 4.45
CA PHE A 67 3.70 -6.61 5.36
C PHE A 67 4.62 -7.83 5.53
N VAL A 68 5.17 -8.01 6.73
CA VAL A 68 6.11 -9.13 7.04
C VAL A 68 5.38 -10.39 7.51
N HIS A 69 4.23 -10.25 8.15
CA HIS A 69 3.40 -11.38 8.60
C HIS A 69 2.11 -11.37 7.77
N GLY A 70 1.94 -12.35 6.89
CA GLY A 70 0.76 -12.45 6.03
C GLY A 70 -0.55 -12.32 6.81
N ALA A 71 -1.43 -11.39 6.39
CA ALA A 71 -2.82 -11.18 6.83
C ALA A 71 -3.18 -11.43 8.31
N LEU A 72 -2.25 -11.24 9.26
CA LEU A 72 -2.57 -11.28 10.68
C LEU A 72 -2.72 -9.85 11.18
N CYS A 73 -3.98 -9.42 11.17
CA CYS A 73 -4.45 -8.24 11.86
C CYS A 73 -4.09 -8.37 13.36
N MET A 74 -2.99 -7.77 13.79
CA MET A 74 -2.67 -7.65 15.23
C MET A 74 -3.54 -6.56 15.85
N ALA A 75 -4.80 -6.87 16.08
CA ALA A 75 -5.65 -6.11 16.99
C ALA A 75 -5.47 -6.66 18.41
N TYR A 76 -4.41 -6.27 19.11
CA TYR A 76 -4.40 -6.40 20.57
C TYR A 76 -5.12 -5.19 21.16
N SER A 77 -6.21 -5.47 21.89
CA SER A 77 -7.15 -4.50 22.47
C SER A 77 -8.19 -3.90 21.52
N GLY A 78 -9.10 -4.73 21.00
CA GLY A 78 -10.48 -4.24 20.95
C GLY A 78 -11.51 -4.96 20.10
N ARG A 79 -11.14 -5.64 19.00
CA ARG A 79 -11.97 -6.60 18.21
C ARG A 79 -11.38 -6.78 16.81
N CYS A 80 -10.66 -7.88 16.55
CA CYS A 80 -10.54 -8.43 15.20
C CYS A 80 -10.05 -9.89 15.23
N LEU A 81 -10.92 -10.81 15.65
CA LEU A 81 -10.73 -12.27 15.48
C LEU A 81 -12.05 -13.02 15.21
N LEU A 82 -13.22 -12.44 15.53
CA LEU A 82 -14.53 -13.11 15.41
C LEU A 82 -15.38 -12.69 14.20
N SER A 83 -15.06 -11.59 13.51
CA SER A 83 -15.82 -11.17 12.31
C SER A 83 -15.60 -12.10 11.10
N GLY A 84 -14.45 -12.76 11.03
CA GLY A 84 -14.13 -13.67 9.92
C GLY A 84 -14.71 -15.06 10.06
N TYR A 85 -14.93 -15.56 11.29
CA TYR A 85 -15.46 -16.92 11.49
C TYR A 85 -16.99 -17.01 11.31
N ILE A 86 -17.71 -15.90 11.43
CA ILE A 86 -19.19 -15.88 11.44
C ILE A 86 -19.83 -15.51 10.09
N ASN A 87 -19.10 -14.92 9.14
CA ASN A 87 -19.65 -14.63 7.81
C ASN A 87 -18.74 -15.16 6.72
N ARG A 88 -19.20 -16.21 6.03
CA ARG A 88 -18.73 -16.61 4.69
C ARG A 88 -18.95 -15.46 3.70
N ARG A 89 -18.16 -14.39 3.78
CA ARG A 89 -18.20 -13.26 2.85
C ARG A 89 -16.79 -12.91 2.41
N ASP A 90 -16.62 -12.99 1.10
CA ASP A 90 -15.40 -12.74 0.36
C ASP A 90 -15.03 -11.24 0.42
N PRO A 91 -13.85 -10.87 0.95
CA PRO A 91 -13.41 -9.47 1.01
C PRO A 91 -13.08 -8.83 -0.34
N ASN A 92 -13.08 -9.59 -1.45
CA ASN A 92 -12.74 -9.08 -2.79
C ASN A 92 -13.93 -8.67 -3.66
N GLN A 93 -15.16 -8.70 -3.15
CA GLN A 93 -16.36 -8.25 -3.88
C GLN A 93 -16.80 -6.88 -3.33
N GLY A 94 -16.21 -5.82 -3.86
CA GLY A 94 -16.42 -4.44 -3.42
C GLY A 94 -17.87 -4.08 -3.10
N THR A 95 -18.18 -3.93 -1.82
CA THR A 95 -19.36 -3.23 -1.34
C THR A 95 -19.04 -2.55 -0.02
N CYS A 96 -18.55 -1.32 -0.12
CA CYS A 96 -18.95 -0.18 0.69
C CYS A 96 -18.96 1.04 -0.22
#